data_AF-A0AAP0HBQ3-F1
#
_entry.id   AF-A0AAP0HBQ3-F1
#
_cell.length_a   1.000
_cell.length_b   1.000
_cell.length_c   1.000
_cell.angle_alpha   90.00
_cell.angle_beta   90.00
_cell.angle_gamma   90.00
#
_symmetry.space_group_name_H-M   'P 1'
#
loop_
_entity.id
_entity.type
_entity.pdbx_description
1 polymer ?
#
loop_
_entity_poly.entity_id
_entity_poly.type
_entity_poly.pdbx_seq_one_letter_code
_entity_poly.pdbx_strand_id
1 'polypeptide(L)'
;MDTIHRSHTNASIRFKEKLKAVKLNLKVWNNERSDAEWGRSKGLRKALEDIDRKMELGVNVAELNSERRAHLLELGVLDKRKDLESSQKIKSKWTLEGDENSKFFHAYLKKRRRVNYVKGIKVNGVWLDDPIDVKTAFFEYHSSRFRRVDGNVRLDLSSLNFKTLSPFLASGLSARPSLGESARSRIGSLATSGLGAGEDL
;
A
#
# COMPACT_ATOMS: atom_id res chain seq x y z
N MET A 1 56.52 4.82 -11.18
CA MET A 1 55.17 5.12 -10.61
C MET A 1 54.12 4.05 -10.96
N ASP A 2 54.44 2.98 -11.70
CA ASP A 2 53.44 2.04 -12.23
C ASP A 2 52.98 0.91 -11.30
N THR A 3 53.62 0.71 -10.15
CA THR A 3 53.35 -0.44 -9.28
C THR A 3 52.07 -0.28 -8.45
N ILE A 4 51.69 0.96 -8.10
CA ILE A 4 50.52 1.25 -7.26
C ILE A 4 49.20 1.05 -8.04
N HIS A 5 49.18 1.43 -9.33
CA HIS A 5 47.99 1.34 -10.17
C HIS A 5 47.62 -0.12 -10.54
N ARG A 6 48.59 -1.05 -10.58
CA ARG A 6 48.37 -2.50 -10.75
C ARG A 6 47.86 -3.20 -9.47
N SER A 7 48.24 -2.71 -8.30
CA SER A 7 47.82 -3.28 -7.01
C SER A 7 46.33 -3.03 -6.74
N HIS A 8 45.87 -1.80 -6.96
CA HIS A 8 44.46 -1.43 -6.76
C HIS A 8 43.51 -2.12 -7.74
N THR A 9 43.91 -2.31 -9.00
CA THR A 9 43.12 -3.10 -9.97
C THR A 9 43.01 -4.56 -9.55
N ASN A 10 44.10 -5.17 -9.06
CA ASN A 10 44.06 -6.53 -8.53
C ASN A 10 43.18 -6.68 -7.28
N ALA A 11 43.19 -5.71 -6.37
CA ALA A 11 42.32 -5.71 -5.19
C ALA A 11 40.83 -5.56 -5.56
N SER A 12 40.51 -4.64 -6.48
CA SER A 12 39.14 -4.42 -6.97
C SER A 12 38.58 -5.65 -7.71
N ILE A 13 39.41 -6.33 -8.50
CA ILE A 13 39.06 -7.57 -9.20
C ILE A 13 38.76 -8.67 -8.17
N ARG A 14 39.64 -8.88 -7.18
CA ARG A 14 39.43 -9.87 -6.11
C ARG A 14 38.16 -9.60 -5.32
N PHE A 15 37.87 -8.34 -5.02
CA PHE A 15 36.64 -7.95 -4.33
C PHE A 15 35.39 -8.26 -5.17
N LYS A 16 35.40 -7.91 -6.46
CA LYS A 16 34.32 -8.24 -7.40
C LYS A 16 34.07 -9.74 -7.49
N GLU A 17 35.12 -10.56 -7.56
CA GLU A 17 34.98 -12.02 -7.60
C GLU A 17 34.41 -12.58 -6.29
N LYS A 18 34.83 -12.06 -5.13
CA LYS A 18 34.22 -12.40 -3.83
C LYS A 18 32.72 -12.06 -3.80
N LEU A 19 32.33 -10.87 -4.29
CA LEU A 19 30.92 -10.48 -4.36
C LEU A 19 30.11 -11.41 -5.29
N LYS A 20 30.68 -11.83 -6.43
CA LYS A 20 30.03 -12.80 -7.32
C LYS A 20 29.83 -14.15 -6.64
N ALA A 21 30.83 -14.64 -5.91
CA ALA A 21 30.72 -15.89 -5.16
C ALA A 21 29.62 -15.81 -4.09
N VAL A 22 29.59 -14.72 -3.32
CA VAL A 22 28.52 -14.47 -2.32
C VAL A 22 27.15 -14.41 -2.99
N LYS A 23 27.02 -13.70 -4.13
CA LYS A 23 25.78 -13.63 -4.90
C LYS A 23 25.30 -15.01 -5.36
N LEU A 24 26.20 -15.88 -5.80
CA LEU A 24 25.85 -17.22 -6.23
C LEU A 24 25.31 -18.05 -5.06
N ASN A 25 26.02 -18.04 -3.93
CA ASN A 25 25.60 -18.75 -2.72
C ASN A 25 24.25 -18.26 -2.21
N LEU A 26 24.02 -16.94 -2.21
CA LEU A 26 22.74 -16.36 -1.82
C LEU A 26 21.58 -16.76 -2.76
N LYS A 27 21.85 -16.93 -4.06
CA LYS A 27 20.84 -17.43 -5.01
C LYS A 27 20.45 -18.86 -4.71
N VAL A 28 21.43 -19.74 -4.47
CA VAL A 28 21.19 -21.14 -4.11
C VAL A 28 20.38 -21.21 -2.83
N TRP A 29 20.85 -20.54 -1.77
CA TRP A 29 20.15 -20.49 -0.49
C TRP A 29 18.72 -19.95 -0.62
N ASN A 30 18.50 -18.91 -1.43
CA ASN A 30 17.15 -18.36 -1.61
C ASN A 30 16.21 -19.34 -2.34
N ASN A 31 16.72 -20.10 -3.31
CA ASN A 31 15.92 -21.11 -4.00
C ASN A 31 15.57 -22.26 -3.05
N GLU A 32 16.55 -22.79 -2.33
CA GLU A 32 16.33 -23.86 -1.33
C GLU A 32 15.33 -23.43 -0.25
N ARG A 33 15.46 -22.19 0.26
CA ARG A 33 14.49 -21.61 1.20
C ARG A 33 13.10 -21.52 0.59
N SER A 34 12.99 -21.03 -0.65
CA SER A 34 11.71 -20.90 -1.36
C SER A 34 11.05 -22.26 -1.58
N ASP A 35 11.82 -23.27 -1.97
CA ASP A 35 11.33 -24.62 -2.21
C ASP A 35 10.87 -25.29 -0.90
N ALA A 36 11.64 -25.11 0.19
CA ALA A 36 11.26 -25.59 1.52
C ALA A 36 9.96 -24.92 2.02
N GLU A 37 9.81 -23.61 1.84
CA GLU A 37 8.60 -22.87 2.21
C GLU A 37 7.39 -23.30 1.38
N TRP A 38 7.58 -23.51 0.07
CA TRP A 38 6.52 -24.02 -0.80
C TRP A 38 6.11 -25.44 -0.40
N GLY A 39 7.07 -26.32 -0.13
CA GLY A 39 6.82 -27.69 0.35
C GLY A 39 6.05 -27.69 1.67
N ARG A 40 6.43 -26.85 2.63
CA ARG A 40 5.73 -26.66 3.91
C ARG A 40 4.30 -26.16 3.70
N SER A 41 4.12 -25.13 2.87
CA SER A 41 2.81 -24.54 2.57
C SER A 41 1.88 -25.55 1.86
N LYS A 42 2.43 -26.38 0.96
CA LYS A 42 1.71 -27.48 0.31
C LYS A 42 1.31 -28.57 1.31
N GLY A 43 2.22 -28.95 2.21
CA GLY A 43 1.96 -29.91 3.28
C GLY A 43 0.83 -29.46 4.21
N LEU A 44 0.86 -28.20 4.66
CA LEU A 44 -0.18 -27.61 5.51
C LEU A 44 -1.55 -27.59 4.82
N ARG A 45 -1.62 -27.24 3.54
CA ARG A 45 -2.88 -27.29 2.78
C ARG A 45 -3.45 -28.69 2.68
N LYS A 46 -2.59 -29.69 2.43
CA LYS A 46 -3.03 -31.10 2.40
C LYS A 46 -3.52 -31.57 3.78
N ALA A 47 -2.83 -31.19 4.86
CA ALA A 47 -3.27 -31.50 6.21
C ALA A 47 -4.63 -30.85 6.54
N LEU A 48 -4.86 -29.61 6.11
CA LEU A 48 -6.16 -28.95 6.24
C LEU A 48 -7.26 -29.68 5.48
N GLU A 49 -7.02 -30.12 4.24
CA GLU A 49 -7.97 -30.93 3.46
C GLU A 49 -8.32 -32.25 4.16
N ASP A 50 -7.34 -32.89 4.79
CA ASP A 50 -7.55 -34.14 5.54
C ASP A 50 -8.32 -33.89 6.85
N ILE A 51 -8.05 -32.78 7.55
CA ILE A 51 -8.81 -32.37 8.75
C ILE A 51 -10.26 -32.04 8.39
N ASP A 52 -10.48 -31.27 7.33
CA ASP A 52 -11.82 -30.90 6.85
C ASP A 52 -12.65 -32.15 6.53
N ARG A 53 -12.05 -33.15 5.85
CA ARG A 53 -12.68 -34.44 5.59
C ARG A 53 -13.03 -35.22 6.86
N LYS A 54 -12.14 -35.24 7.87
CA LYS A 54 -12.39 -35.93 9.14
C LYS A 54 -13.51 -35.25 9.96
N MET A 55 -13.60 -33.92 9.90
CA MET A 55 -14.66 -33.17 10.56
C MET A 55 -16.03 -33.42 9.90
N GLU A 56 -16.09 -33.56 8.58
CA GLU A 56 -17.32 -33.97 7.86
C GLU A 56 -17.83 -35.34 8.32
N LEU A 57 -16.93 -36.25 8.69
CA LEU A 57 -17.25 -37.56 9.25
C LEU A 57 -17.62 -37.53 10.75
N GLY A 58 -17.61 -36.35 11.37
CA GLY A 58 -17.97 -36.15 12.79
C GLY A 58 -16.95 -36.68 13.80
N VAL A 59 -15.74 -37.05 13.36
CA VAL A 59 -14.71 -37.66 14.23
C VAL A 59 -13.93 -36.57 14.97
N ASN A 60 -13.95 -36.59 16.30
CA ASN A 60 -13.06 -35.78 17.17
C ASN A 60 -13.01 -34.27 16.81
N VAL A 61 -14.18 -33.67 16.55
CA VAL A 61 -14.35 -32.32 15.99
C VAL A 61 -13.68 -31.22 16.85
N ALA A 62 -13.62 -31.38 18.17
CA ALA A 62 -13.02 -30.38 19.05
C ALA A 62 -11.48 -30.33 18.92
N GLU A 63 -10.81 -31.48 18.94
CA GLU A 63 -9.36 -31.56 18.80
C GLU A 63 -8.94 -31.16 17.37
N LEU A 64 -9.64 -31.66 16.35
CA LEU A 64 -9.40 -31.32 14.96
C LEU A 64 -9.57 -29.82 14.69
N ASN A 65 -10.54 -29.15 15.32
CA ASN A 65 -10.68 -27.70 15.19
C ASN A 65 -9.48 -26.93 15.74
N SER A 66 -8.86 -27.42 16.83
CA SER A 66 -7.67 -26.79 17.40
C SER A 66 -6.46 -26.93 16.47
N GLU A 67 -6.27 -28.12 15.90
CA GLU A 67 -5.20 -28.40 14.93
C GLU A 67 -5.40 -27.61 13.63
N ARG A 68 -6.63 -27.55 13.12
CA ARG A 68 -7.02 -26.74 11.95
C ARG A 68 -6.64 -25.28 12.13
N ARG A 69 -6.98 -24.69 13.29
CA ARG A 69 -6.63 -23.30 13.61
C ARG A 69 -5.12 -23.08 13.62
N ALA A 70 -4.35 -24.01 14.19
CA ALA A 70 -2.90 -23.92 14.20
C ALA A 70 -2.32 -23.92 12.76
N HIS A 71 -2.79 -24.83 11.89
CA HIS A 71 -2.36 -24.87 10.50
C HIS A 71 -2.75 -23.63 9.70
N LEU A 72 -3.95 -23.08 9.90
CA LEU A 72 -4.38 -21.83 9.25
C LEU A 72 -3.52 -20.64 9.69
N LEU A 73 -3.21 -20.53 10.99
CA LEU A 73 -2.33 -19.48 11.50
C LEU A 73 -0.93 -19.58 10.88
N GLU A 74 -0.37 -20.78 10.85
CA GLU A 74 0.94 -21.03 10.24
C GLU A 74 0.95 -20.69 8.75
N LEU A 75 -0.09 -21.08 8.02
CA LEU A 75 -0.24 -20.76 6.61
C LEU A 75 -0.31 -19.24 6.39
N GLY A 76 -1.08 -18.53 7.22
CA GLY A 76 -1.14 -17.07 7.18
C GLY A 76 0.20 -16.39 7.43
N VAL A 77 1.06 -16.95 8.30
CA VAL A 77 2.43 -16.45 8.50
C VAL A 77 3.28 -16.64 7.24
N LEU A 78 3.19 -17.81 6.60
CA LEU A 78 3.91 -18.10 5.34
C LEU A 78 3.48 -17.16 4.21
N ASP A 79 2.16 -16.98 4.04
CA ASP A 79 1.59 -16.12 3.00
C ASP A 79 1.99 -14.65 3.22
N LYS A 80 1.89 -14.16 4.47
CA LYS A 80 2.34 -12.80 4.81
C LYS A 80 3.82 -12.58 4.51
N ARG A 81 4.68 -13.57 4.77
CA ARG A 81 6.10 -13.47 4.41
C ARG A 81 6.31 -13.39 2.90
N LYS A 82 5.57 -14.18 2.12
CA LYS A 82 5.62 -14.15 0.65
C LYS A 82 5.16 -12.81 0.07
N ASP A 83 4.13 -12.21 0.67
CA ASP A 83 3.64 -10.88 0.29
C ASP A 83 4.69 -9.80 0.58
N LEU A 84 5.32 -9.85 1.75
CA LEU A 84 6.41 -8.95 2.11
C LEU A 84 7.59 -9.09 1.13
N GLU A 85 8.01 -10.32 0.82
CA GLU A 85 9.07 -10.58 -0.15
C GLU A 85 8.73 -10.01 -1.53
N SER A 86 7.50 -10.22 -1.99
CA SER A 86 7.01 -9.70 -3.27
C SER A 86 7.01 -8.17 -3.28
N SER A 87 6.56 -7.54 -2.20
CA SER A 87 6.60 -6.09 -2.02
C SER A 87 8.04 -5.55 -2.08
N GLN A 88 8.98 -6.22 -1.42
CA GLN A 88 10.39 -5.81 -1.46
C GLN A 88 10.99 -5.93 -2.86
N LYS A 89 10.66 -7.00 -3.60
CA LYS A 89 11.10 -7.18 -5.00
C LYS A 89 10.54 -6.09 -5.91
N ILE A 90 9.25 -5.77 -5.77
CA ILE A 90 8.60 -4.70 -6.53
C ILE A 90 9.27 -3.36 -6.21
N LYS A 91 9.46 -3.02 -4.93
CA LYS A 91 10.14 -1.78 -4.52
C LYS A 91 11.55 -1.69 -5.08
N SER A 92 12.33 -2.77 -4.97
CA SER A 92 13.69 -2.82 -5.51
C SER A 92 13.71 -2.62 -7.03
N LYS A 93 12.76 -3.24 -7.73
CA LYS A 93 12.59 -3.07 -9.18
C LYS A 93 12.24 -1.63 -9.54
N TRP A 94 11.30 -1.02 -8.82
CA TRP A 94 10.90 0.39 -9.02
C TRP A 94 12.05 1.37 -8.75
N THR A 95 12.85 1.15 -7.70
CA THR A 95 14.02 1.98 -7.42
C THR A 95 15.07 1.91 -8.55
N LEU A 96 15.20 0.76 -9.22
CA LEU A 96 16.14 0.57 -10.32
C LEU A 96 15.60 1.14 -11.65
N GLU A 97 14.33 0.92 -11.95
CA GLU A 97 13.69 1.29 -13.22
C GLU A 97 13.14 2.72 -13.24
N GLY A 98 13.05 3.40 -12.08
CA GLY A 98 12.48 4.76 -12.00
C GLY A 98 11.02 4.81 -12.45
N ASP A 99 10.64 5.87 -13.20
CA ASP A 99 9.27 6.11 -13.71
C ASP A 99 8.94 5.28 -14.98
N GLU A 100 9.76 4.30 -15.36
CA GLU A 100 9.48 3.44 -16.51
C GLU A 100 8.24 2.55 -16.32
N ASN A 101 7.69 2.48 -15.10
CA ASN A 101 6.37 1.89 -14.86
C ASN A 101 5.20 2.85 -15.19
N SER A 102 5.42 3.77 -16.13
CA SER A 102 4.38 4.59 -16.76
C SER A 102 3.16 3.76 -17.18
N LYS A 103 3.34 2.54 -17.71
CA LYS A 103 2.22 1.67 -18.13
C LYS A 103 1.28 1.31 -16.98
N PHE A 104 1.80 0.86 -15.83
CA PHE A 104 0.96 0.54 -14.67
C PHE A 104 0.34 1.79 -14.08
N PHE A 105 1.11 2.87 -13.94
CA PHE A 105 0.59 4.14 -13.42
C PHE A 105 -0.53 4.70 -14.30
N HIS A 106 -0.35 4.67 -15.62
CA HIS A 106 -1.39 5.05 -16.57
C HIS A 106 -2.58 4.10 -16.55
N ALA A 107 -2.38 2.78 -16.38
CA ALA A 107 -3.47 1.82 -16.24
C ALA A 107 -4.29 2.09 -14.96
N TYR A 108 -3.61 2.34 -13.83
CA TYR A 108 -4.24 2.73 -12.58
C TYR A 108 -5.00 4.05 -12.71
N LEU A 109 -4.41 5.08 -13.32
CA LEU A 109 -5.06 6.36 -13.58
C LEU A 109 -6.28 6.22 -14.52
N LYS A 110 -6.19 5.39 -15.56
CA LYS A 110 -7.32 5.10 -16.46
C LYS A 110 -8.45 4.40 -15.70
N LYS A 111 -8.15 3.40 -14.87
CA LYS A 111 -9.14 2.73 -14.01
C LYS A 111 -9.80 3.74 -13.07
N ARG A 112 -9.00 4.55 -12.38
CA ARG A 112 -9.50 5.57 -11.45
C ARG A 112 -10.36 6.63 -12.14
N ARG A 113 -9.95 7.11 -13.33
CA ARG A 113 -10.76 8.02 -14.15
C ARG A 113 -12.08 7.38 -14.56
N ARG A 114 -12.09 6.11 -14.96
CA ARG A 114 -13.31 5.39 -15.32
C ARG A 114 -14.26 5.23 -14.13
N VAL A 115 -13.75 4.84 -12.97
CA VAL A 115 -14.55 4.65 -11.74
C VAL A 115 -15.08 5.98 -11.21
N ASN A 116 -14.27 7.02 -11.24
CA ASN A 116 -14.63 8.34 -10.73
C ASN A 116 -15.26 9.25 -11.80
N TYR A 117 -15.58 8.70 -12.97
CA TYR A 117 -16.21 9.47 -14.04
C TYR A 117 -17.65 9.76 -13.64
N VAL A 118 -17.91 11.03 -13.31
CA VAL A 118 -19.27 11.51 -13.07
C VAL A 118 -19.89 11.80 -14.43
N LYS A 119 -20.80 10.92 -14.88
CA LYS A 119 -21.53 11.10 -16.14
C LYS A 119 -22.53 12.25 -16.09
N GLY A 120 -23.03 12.56 -14.90
CA GLY A 120 -24.03 13.58 -14.66
C GLY A 120 -24.47 13.52 -13.20
N ILE A 121 -25.21 14.52 -12.76
CA ILE A 121 -25.74 14.62 -11.40
C ILE A 121 -27.24 14.91 -11.45
N LYS A 122 -27.98 14.47 -10.43
CA LYS A 122 -29.41 14.74 -10.31
C LYS A 122 -29.63 15.90 -9.34
N VAL A 123 -30.23 16.98 -9.80
CA VAL A 123 -30.53 18.18 -9.00
C VAL A 123 -32.03 18.45 -9.08
N ASN A 124 -32.71 18.49 -7.94
CA ASN A 124 -34.16 18.75 -7.84
C ASN A 124 -35.02 17.87 -8.77
N GLY A 125 -34.64 16.61 -8.97
CA GLY A 125 -35.36 15.68 -9.83
C GLY A 125 -34.91 15.66 -11.29
N VAL A 126 -34.18 16.69 -11.75
CA VAL A 126 -33.70 16.82 -13.13
C VAL A 126 -32.30 16.23 -13.26
N TRP A 127 -32.06 15.48 -14.34
CA TRP A 127 -30.74 14.93 -14.67
C TRP A 127 -29.93 15.95 -15.46
N LEU A 128 -28.75 16.30 -14.96
CA LEU A 128 -27.80 17.21 -15.61
C LEU A 128 -26.57 16.40 -16.04
N ASP A 129 -26.27 16.39 -17.33
CA ASP A 129 -25.09 15.76 -17.92
C ASP A 129 -24.19 16.71 -18.73
N ASP A 130 -24.63 17.96 -18.93
CA ASP A 130 -23.77 19.00 -19.48
C ASP A 130 -22.63 19.36 -18.48
N PRO A 131 -21.36 19.35 -18.92
CA PRO A 131 -20.22 19.61 -18.04
C PRO A 131 -20.25 20.97 -17.33
N ILE A 132 -20.82 22.01 -17.96
CA ILE A 132 -20.92 23.36 -17.38
C ILE A 132 -21.97 23.35 -16.27
N ASP A 133 -23.12 22.74 -16.53
CA ASP A 133 -24.22 22.64 -15.57
C ASP A 133 -23.84 21.79 -14.35
N VAL A 134 -23.22 20.62 -14.58
CA VAL A 134 -22.71 19.74 -13.52
C VAL A 134 -21.72 20.50 -12.64
N LYS A 135 -20.80 21.27 -13.24
CA LYS A 135 -19.78 22.03 -12.50
C LYS A 135 -20.41 23.16 -11.68
N THR A 136 -21.38 23.88 -12.25
CA THR A 136 -22.10 24.98 -11.58
C THR A 136 -22.89 24.44 -10.40
N ALA A 137 -23.69 23.41 -10.60
CA ALA A 137 -24.47 22.79 -9.54
C ALA A 137 -23.60 22.20 -8.42
N PHE A 138 -22.46 21.59 -8.75
CA PHE A 138 -21.51 21.10 -7.74
C PHE A 138 -20.91 22.27 -6.92
N PHE A 139 -20.53 23.36 -7.60
CA PHE A 139 -20.00 24.56 -6.95
C PHE A 139 -21.03 25.20 -6.03
N GLU A 140 -22.27 25.40 -6.48
CA GLU A 140 -23.35 26.00 -5.69
C GLU A 140 -23.70 25.14 -4.46
N TYR A 141 -23.80 23.82 -4.65
CA TYR A 141 -24.07 22.87 -3.56
C TYR A 141 -23.04 23.00 -2.44
N HIS A 142 -21.75 22.95 -2.76
CA HIS A 142 -20.70 23.08 -1.74
C HIS A 142 -20.60 24.50 -1.19
N SER A 143 -20.71 25.54 -2.03
CA SER A 143 -20.67 26.94 -1.60
C SER A 143 -21.81 27.28 -0.63
N SER A 144 -22.98 26.67 -0.80
CA SER A 144 -24.10 26.82 0.14
C SER A 144 -23.78 26.26 1.54
N ARG A 145 -23.05 25.14 1.62
CA ARG A 145 -22.72 24.47 2.89
C ARG A 145 -21.49 25.04 3.60
N PHE A 146 -20.56 25.61 2.83
CA PHE A 146 -19.39 26.29 3.37
C PHE A 146 -19.61 27.79 3.56
N ARG A 147 -20.79 28.31 3.21
CA ARG A 147 -21.18 29.66 3.61
C ARG A 147 -21.20 29.70 5.14
N ARG A 148 -20.45 30.65 5.69
CA ARG A 148 -20.52 30.96 7.12
C ARG A 148 -21.98 31.23 7.44
N VAL A 149 -22.53 30.49 8.41
CA VAL A 149 -23.79 30.88 9.02
C VAL A 149 -23.51 32.21 9.72
N ASP A 150 -24.30 33.25 9.46
CA ASP A 150 -24.12 34.59 10.03
C ASP A 150 -24.30 34.65 11.56
N GLY A 151 -24.52 33.49 12.20
CA GLY A 151 -24.33 33.31 13.62
C GLY A 151 -22.85 33.12 13.92
N ASN A 152 -22.29 34.03 14.70
CA ASN A 152 -20.94 33.97 15.23
C ASN A 152 -20.81 32.78 16.21
N VAL A 153 -20.92 31.53 15.74
CA VAL A 153 -20.64 30.33 16.52
C VAL A 153 -19.14 30.20 16.58
N ARG A 154 -18.54 31.05 17.40
CA ARG A 154 -17.17 30.87 17.84
C ARG A 154 -17.23 29.72 18.83
N LEU A 155 -16.79 28.53 18.39
CA LEU A 155 -16.58 27.42 19.32
C LEU A 155 -15.64 27.96 20.41
N ASP A 156 -16.13 28.02 21.65
CA ASP A 156 -15.31 28.44 22.77
C ASP A 156 -14.36 27.30 23.12
N LEU A 157 -13.21 27.35 22.45
CA LEU A 157 -12.12 26.41 22.63
C LEU A 157 -11.21 26.80 23.80
N SER A 158 -11.54 27.84 24.57
CA SER A 158 -10.71 28.31 25.70
C SER A 158 -10.60 27.29 26.84
N SER A 159 -11.59 26.40 26.96
CA SER A 159 -11.59 25.29 27.92
C SER A 159 -10.69 24.11 27.51
N LEU A 160 -10.22 24.09 26.26
CA LEU A 160 -9.37 23.04 25.72
C LEU A 160 -7.92 23.50 25.69
N ASN A 161 -7.09 22.93 26.57
CA ASN A 161 -5.64 23.15 26.60
C ASN A 161 -4.97 22.47 25.39
N PHE A 162 -5.10 23.08 24.21
CA PHE A 162 -4.39 22.62 23.03
C PHE A 162 -2.90 22.96 23.15
N LYS A 163 -2.04 21.98 22.87
CA LYS A 163 -0.61 22.24 22.65
C LYS A 163 -0.49 23.21 21.48
N THR A 164 -0.10 24.45 21.77
CA THR A 164 0.08 25.49 20.75
C THR A 164 1.36 25.21 19.97
N LEU A 165 1.30 25.31 18.64
CA LEU A 165 2.48 25.20 17.81
C LEU A 165 3.39 26.41 18.05
N SER A 166 4.70 26.17 18.04
CA SER A 166 5.70 27.25 18.02
C SER A 166 5.41 28.22 16.86
N PRO A 167 5.62 29.53 17.01
CA PRO A 167 5.41 30.53 15.96
C PRO A 167 6.08 30.16 14.61
N PHE A 168 7.23 29.49 14.68
CA PHE A 168 7.93 28.96 13.51
C PHE A 168 7.11 27.91 12.75
N LEU A 169 6.54 26.93 13.46
CA LEU A 169 5.70 25.89 12.84
C LEU A 169 4.36 26.44 12.34
N ALA A 170 3.80 27.43 13.04
CA ALA A 170 2.57 28.11 12.63
C ALA A 170 2.76 28.87 11.31
N SER A 171 3.90 29.57 11.14
CA SER A 171 4.21 30.25 9.86
C SER A 171 4.31 29.26 8.68
N GLY A 172 4.85 28.06 8.91
CA GLY A 172 4.94 27.01 7.90
C GLY A 172 3.58 26.49 7.43
N LEU A 173 2.57 26.45 8.31
CA LEU A 173 1.20 26.03 7.96
C LEU A 173 0.43 27.08 7.17
N SER A 174 0.73 28.36 7.39
CA SER A 174 0.14 29.48 6.62
C SER A 174 0.84 29.73 5.28
N ALA A 175 2.05 29.18 5.11
CA ALA A 175 2.80 29.29 3.87
C ALA A 175 2.14 28.47 2.76
N ARG A 176 2.21 28.97 1.52
CA ARG A 176 1.70 28.25 0.35
C ARG A 176 2.48 26.93 0.21
N PRO A 177 1.80 25.77 0.10
CA PRO A 177 2.49 24.48 0.05
C PRO A 177 3.51 24.44 -1.08
N SER A 178 4.69 23.91 -0.79
CA SER A 178 5.69 23.66 -1.82
C SER A 178 5.20 22.55 -2.79
N LEU A 179 5.71 22.55 -4.02
CA LEU A 179 5.36 21.51 -5.02
C LEU A 179 5.60 20.09 -4.48
N GLY A 180 6.62 19.92 -3.64
CA GLY A 180 6.98 18.65 -3.00
C GLY A 180 6.01 18.20 -1.91
N GLU A 181 5.46 19.12 -1.10
CA GLU A 181 4.46 18.79 -0.07
C GLU A 181 3.11 18.42 -0.69
N SER A 182 2.73 19.10 -1.78
CA SER A 182 1.53 18.78 -2.56
C SER A 182 1.59 17.40 -3.22
N ALA A 183 2.81 16.91 -3.54
CA ALA A 183 3.02 15.55 -4.03
C ALA A 183 2.92 14.49 -2.91
N ARG A 184 3.44 14.77 -1.71
CA ARG A 184 3.37 13.85 -0.56
C ARG A 184 1.95 13.70 0.00
N SER A 185 1.16 14.78 0.06
CA SER A 185 -0.26 14.74 0.45
C SER A 185 -1.09 13.82 -0.47
N ARG A 186 -0.81 13.83 -1.78
CA ARG A 186 -1.44 12.91 -2.73
C ARG A 186 -1.11 11.44 -2.49
N ILE A 187 0.08 11.13 -1.97
CA ILE A 187 0.50 9.76 -1.62
C ILE A 187 -0.15 9.29 -0.32
N GLY A 188 -0.34 10.16 0.68
CA GLY A 188 -1.04 9.81 1.93
C GLY A 188 -2.51 9.41 1.72
N SER A 189 -3.21 10.11 0.82
CA SER A 189 -4.57 9.75 0.39
C SER A 189 -4.64 8.42 -0.38
N LEU A 190 -3.55 7.97 -1.01
CA LEU A 190 -3.49 6.69 -1.73
C LEU A 190 -3.43 5.48 -0.80
N ALA A 191 -3.04 5.64 0.47
CA ALA A 191 -2.88 4.55 1.43
C ALA A 191 -4.13 4.27 2.28
N THR A 192 -4.98 5.28 2.53
CA THR A 192 -6.12 5.15 3.45
C THR A 192 -7.43 4.69 2.79
N SER A 193 -7.55 4.78 1.46
CA SER A 193 -8.74 4.29 0.74
C SER A 193 -8.76 2.77 0.48
N GLY A 194 -7.81 2.01 1.05
CA GLY A 194 -7.69 0.56 0.91
C GLY A 194 -8.17 -0.25 2.12
N LEU A 195 -8.66 0.41 3.19
CA LEU A 195 -9.14 -0.26 4.40
C LEU A 195 -10.53 0.29 4.77
N GLY A 196 -11.57 -0.39 4.31
CA GLY A 196 -12.95 -0.11 4.73
C GLY A 196 -13.98 -0.16 3.60
N ALA A 197 -14.34 -1.37 3.17
CA ALA A 197 -15.67 -1.73 2.65
C ALA A 197 -15.59 -3.17 2.14
N GLY A 198 -15.62 -4.11 3.09
CA GLY A 198 -15.78 -5.53 2.85
C GLY A 198 -16.71 -6.06 3.92
N GLU A 199 -17.96 -5.62 3.88
CA GLU A 199 -19.12 -6.23 4.53
C GLU A 199 -20.34 -5.87 3.66
N ASP A 200 -21.14 -6.90 3.39
CA ASP A 200 -22.50 -6.90 2.82
C ASP A 200 -22.67 -6.64 1.30
N LEU A 201 -22.50 -7.72 0.52
CA LEU A 201 -23.57 -8.50 -0.15
C LEU A 201 -22.97 -9.50 -1.15
#